data_AF-A0A9D4WMC0-F1
#
_entry.id   AF-A0A9D4WMC0-F1
#
_cell.length_a   1.000
_cell.length_b   1.000
_cell.length_c   1.000
_cell.angle_alpha   90.00
_cell.angle_beta   90.00
_cell.angle_gamma   90.00
#
_symmetry.space_group_name_H-M   'P 1'
#
loop_
_entity.id
_entity.type
_entity.pdbx_description
1 polymer ?
#
loop_
_entity_poly.entity_id
_entity_poly.type
_entity_poly.pdbx_seq_one_letter_code
_entity_poly.pdbx_strand_id
1 'polypeptide(L)'
;TLIFGFLIVVQKDSYYTTGCFDVTCAGFVHVGSSTALGATVGPYSSQFNQQYEINIGIFWDEDGNWWLNIKNGTVIGYWPAELLGNLRHTASLVQWGGQVYSDKVKKDPPHTSTQMGSGAAADRRFGFACYM
;
A
#
# COMPACT_ATOMS: atom_id res chain seq x y z
N THR A 1 17.61 -1.75 -8.95
CA THR A 1 16.47 -0.83 -9.07
C THR A 1 15.24 -1.53 -8.54
N LEU A 2 14.88 -1.29 -7.29
CA LEU A 2 13.61 -1.78 -6.75
C LEU A 2 12.51 -0.82 -7.18
N ILE A 3 11.46 -1.38 -7.77
CA ILE A 3 10.28 -0.65 -8.24
C ILE A 3 9.38 -0.43 -7.02
N PHE A 4 9.00 0.82 -6.74
CA PHE A 4 7.94 1.12 -5.77
C PHE A 4 6.61 0.62 -6.31
N GLY A 5 6.25 -0.61 -5.94
CA GLY A 5 4.96 -1.20 -6.26
C GLY A 5 3.90 -0.76 -5.26
N PHE A 6 2.70 -0.44 -5.76
CA PHE A 6 1.53 -0.33 -4.92
C PHE A 6 1.15 -1.73 -4.41
N LEU A 7 1.32 -1.96 -3.11
CA LEU A 7 1.05 -3.24 -2.47
C LEU A 7 -0.23 -3.16 -1.65
N ILE A 8 -1.05 -4.19 -1.80
CA ILE A 8 -2.22 -4.43 -0.96
C ILE A 8 -1.90 -5.58 -0.04
N VAL A 9 -2.18 -5.40 1.26
CA VAL A 9 -2.04 -6.46 2.26
C VAL A 9 -3.33 -6.53 3.06
N VAL A 10 -3.92 -7.73 3.15
CA VAL A 10 -5.01 -8.01 4.09
C VAL A 10 -4.53 -9.06 5.08
N GLN A 11 -4.79 -8.81 6.37
CA GLN A 11 -4.26 -9.65 7.44
C GLN A 11 -5.34 -9.96 8.46
N LYS A 12 -5.46 -11.24 8.82
CA LYS A 12 -6.37 -11.70 9.86
C LYS A 12 -5.69 -11.79 11.23
N ASP A 13 -4.36 -11.91 11.25
CA ASP A 13 -3.61 -12.33 12.44
C ASP A 13 -2.18 -11.74 12.52
N SER A 14 -1.96 -10.52 12.02
CA SER A 14 -0.68 -9.80 12.22
C SER A 14 0.59 -10.60 11.82
N TYR A 15 0.56 -11.29 10.68
CA TYR A 15 1.67 -12.07 10.11
C TYR A 15 2.02 -13.39 10.84
N TYR A 16 1.21 -13.88 11.78
CA TYR A 16 1.55 -15.09 12.54
C TYR A 16 1.36 -16.41 11.75
N THR A 17 0.28 -16.54 10.98
CA THR A 17 -0.06 -17.74 10.19
C THR A 17 -0.68 -17.42 8.84
N THR A 18 -1.32 -16.25 8.66
CA THR A 18 -1.93 -15.84 7.39
C THR A 18 -1.43 -14.46 6.93
N GLY A 19 -0.52 -14.45 5.97
CA GLY A 19 -0.09 -13.25 5.26
C GLY A 19 -0.20 -13.48 3.76
N CYS A 20 -1.19 -12.86 3.14
CA CYS A 20 -1.25 -12.79 1.69
C CYS A 20 -0.85 -11.39 1.23
N PHE A 21 0.20 -11.32 0.42
CA PHE A 21 0.58 -10.09 -0.27
C PHE A 21 -0.07 -10.11 -1.66
N ASP A 22 -0.65 -8.99 -2.07
CA ASP A 22 -1.11 -8.74 -3.44
C ASP A 22 -2.13 -9.79 -3.97
N VAL A 23 -2.30 -9.87 -5.29
CA VAL A 23 -3.05 -10.93 -6.01
C VAL A 23 -2.39 -12.31 -5.97
N THR A 24 -1.21 -12.45 -5.33
CA THR A 24 -0.51 -13.73 -5.21
C THR A 24 -1.24 -14.78 -4.35
N CYS A 25 -2.29 -14.36 -3.64
CA CYS A 25 -3.36 -15.27 -3.22
C CYS A 25 -4.71 -14.64 -3.55
N ALA A 26 -5.76 -15.46 -3.57
CA ALA A 26 -7.11 -15.10 -3.99
C ALA A 26 -7.83 -14.13 -3.02
N GLY A 27 -7.12 -13.18 -2.41
CA GLY A 27 -7.61 -12.24 -1.39
C GLY A 27 -8.22 -10.96 -1.96
N PHE A 28 -7.85 -10.56 -3.18
CA PHE A 28 -8.28 -9.30 -3.78
C PHE A 28 -8.71 -9.49 -5.23
N VAL A 29 -9.90 -9.00 -5.56
CA VAL A 29 -10.47 -9.03 -6.91
C VAL A 29 -10.16 -7.69 -7.57
N HIS A 30 -9.25 -7.71 -8.53
CA HIS A 30 -8.91 -6.54 -9.33
C HIS A 30 -9.98 -6.30 -10.41
N VAL A 31 -10.61 -5.13 -10.39
CA VAL A 31 -11.72 -4.76 -11.29
C VAL A 31 -11.32 -3.61 -12.23
N GLY A 32 -10.44 -2.72 -11.78
CA GLY A 32 -9.98 -1.57 -12.55
C GLY A 32 -8.97 -1.97 -13.64
N SER A 33 -9.13 -1.44 -14.86
CA SER A 33 -8.16 -1.66 -15.94
C SER A 33 -7.04 -0.61 -15.98
N SER A 34 -7.17 0.47 -15.22
CA SER A 34 -6.32 1.66 -15.34
C SER A 34 -5.04 1.61 -14.51
N THR A 35 -4.96 0.72 -13.51
CA THR A 35 -3.85 0.68 -12.56
C THR A 35 -3.55 -0.76 -12.20
N ALA A 36 -2.37 -1.27 -12.55
CA ALA A 36 -1.97 -2.61 -12.10
C ALA A 36 -1.48 -2.56 -10.65
N LEU A 37 -1.88 -3.55 -9.84
CA LEU A 37 -1.24 -3.81 -8.56
C LEU A 37 0.24 -4.17 -8.78
N GLY A 38 1.12 -3.71 -7.90
CA GLY A 38 2.56 -3.82 -8.09
C GLY A 38 3.15 -2.89 -9.16
N ALA A 39 2.35 -2.07 -9.84
CA ALA A 39 2.87 -1.07 -10.77
C ALA A 39 3.70 0.01 -10.07
N THR A 40 4.66 0.56 -10.81
CA THR A 40 5.46 1.70 -10.35
C THR A 40 4.55 2.89 -10.04
N VAL A 41 4.60 3.36 -8.80
CA VAL A 41 3.91 4.59 -8.42
C VAL A 41 4.70 5.79 -8.94
N GLY A 42 4.11 6.54 -9.88
CA GLY A 42 4.70 7.74 -10.44
C GLY A 42 3.64 8.75 -10.91
N PRO A 43 3.99 10.04 -11.02
CA PRO A 43 5.27 10.66 -10.61
C PRO A 43 5.46 10.75 -9.08
N TYR A 44 6.71 10.85 -8.62
CA TYR A 44 7.06 10.92 -7.19
C TYR A 44 7.61 12.30 -6.80
N SER A 45 7.34 12.71 -5.56
CA SER A 45 7.83 13.97 -5.00
C SER A 45 9.36 13.96 -4.91
N SER A 46 10.00 15.05 -5.34
CA SER A 46 11.44 15.23 -5.19
C SER A 46 11.78 16.59 -4.57
N GLN A 47 12.99 16.68 -4.04
CA GLN A 47 13.44 17.86 -3.31
C GLN A 47 13.36 19.11 -4.19
N PHE A 48 12.76 20.19 -3.66
CA PHE A 48 12.53 21.46 -4.35
C PHE A 48 11.68 21.41 -5.63
N ASN A 49 11.05 20.27 -5.92
CA ASN A 49 10.19 20.11 -7.09
C ASN A 49 8.72 19.99 -6.67
N GLN A 50 7.85 19.82 -7.67
CA GLN A 50 6.44 19.54 -7.45
C GLN A 50 6.25 18.35 -6.50
N GLN A 51 5.46 18.57 -5.45
CA GLN A 51 4.97 17.49 -4.60
C GLN A 51 3.73 16.87 -5.23
N TYR A 52 3.70 15.55 -5.20
CA TYR A 52 2.58 14.74 -5.65
C TYR A 52 1.96 14.04 -4.46
N GLU A 53 0.64 14.06 -4.43
CA GLU A 53 -0.18 13.35 -3.46
C GLU A 53 -1.04 12.32 -4.17
N ILE A 54 -1.29 11.20 -3.49
CA ILE A 54 -2.18 10.16 -3.99
C ILE A 54 -3.25 9.96 -2.91
N ASN A 55 -4.49 10.28 -3.28
CA ASN A 55 -5.64 9.99 -2.44
C ASN A 55 -6.02 8.52 -2.61
N ILE A 56 -5.99 7.78 -1.51
CA ILE A 56 -6.39 6.37 -1.45
C ILE A 56 -7.55 6.26 -0.46
N GLY A 57 -8.61 5.58 -0.87
CA GLY A 57 -9.80 5.38 -0.04
C GLY A 57 -10.15 3.91 0.04
N ILE A 58 -10.63 3.51 1.22
CA ILE A 58 -11.24 2.21 1.45
C ILE A 58 -12.66 2.45 1.93
N PHE A 59 -13.62 1.78 1.32
CA PHE A 59 -15.02 1.84 1.73
C PHE A 59 -15.64 0.46 1.76
N TRP A 60 -16.72 0.29 2.52
CA TRP A 60 -17.42 -0.97 2.70
C TRP A 60 -18.81 -0.87 2.03
N ASP A 61 -19.27 -1.95 1.41
CA ASP A 61 -20.61 -2.05 0.79
C ASP A 61 -21.57 -2.93 1.63
N GLU A 62 -22.86 -2.87 1.31
CA GLU A 62 -23.91 -3.63 2.02
C GLU A 62 -23.74 -5.15 1.91
N ASP A 63 -23.05 -5.63 0.87
CA ASP A 63 -22.76 -7.05 0.64
C ASP A 63 -21.62 -7.56 1.55
N GLY A 64 -20.89 -6.66 2.21
CA GLY A 64 -19.81 -6.97 3.13
C GLY A 64 -18.41 -6.89 2.52
N ASN A 65 -18.30 -6.40 1.28
CA ASN A 65 -17.04 -6.26 0.56
C ASN A 65 -16.37 -4.94 0.88
N TRP A 66 -15.05 -4.99 0.96
CA TRP A 66 -14.24 -3.79 1.11
C TRP A 66 -13.70 -3.39 -0.25
N TRP A 67 -13.95 -2.16 -0.65
CA TRP A 67 -13.52 -1.61 -1.93
C TRP A 67 -12.34 -0.69 -1.73
N LEU A 68 -11.38 -0.80 -2.65
CA LEU A 68 -10.25 0.09 -2.74
C LEU A 68 -10.43 1.01 -3.95
N ASN A 69 -10.30 2.31 -3.71
CA ASN A 69 -10.20 3.30 -4.77
C ASN A 69 -8.94 4.15 -4.60
N ILE A 70 -8.50 4.70 -5.73
CA ILE A 70 -7.45 5.71 -5.80
C ILE A 70 -7.99 6.91 -6.58
N LYS A 71 -7.33 8.07 -6.46
CA LYS A 71 -7.50 9.23 -7.37
C LYS A 71 -8.97 9.54 -7.73
N ASN A 72 -9.62 10.41 -6.95
CA ASN A 72 -10.97 10.91 -7.24
C ASN A 72 -12.00 9.79 -7.55
N GLY A 73 -11.89 8.64 -6.87
CA GLY A 73 -12.89 7.57 -6.94
C GLY A 73 -12.64 6.49 -8.01
N THR A 74 -11.45 6.42 -8.61
CA THR A 74 -11.09 5.32 -9.52
C THR A 74 -11.00 4.02 -8.75
N VAL A 75 -11.96 3.12 -8.97
CA VAL A 75 -12.01 1.81 -8.30
C VAL A 75 -10.90 0.91 -8.84
N ILE A 76 -10.11 0.36 -7.93
CA ILE A 76 -9.07 -0.61 -8.24
C ILE A 76 -9.64 -2.01 -8.13
N GLY A 77 -10.39 -2.29 -7.06
CA GLY A 77 -10.93 -3.60 -6.81
C GLY A 77 -11.47 -3.73 -5.40
N TYR A 78 -11.70 -4.95 -4.96
CA TYR A 78 -12.30 -5.21 -3.66
C TYR A 78 -11.79 -6.51 -3.02
N TRP A 79 -11.90 -6.58 -1.70
CA TRP A 79 -11.73 -7.79 -0.91
C TRP A 79 -13.11 -8.41 -0.65
N PRO A 80 -13.37 -9.63 -1.15
CA PRO A 80 -14.62 -10.34 -0.92
C PRO A 80 -14.90 -10.62 0.57
N ALA A 81 -16.14 -10.41 1.00
CA ALA A 81 -16.60 -10.68 2.37
C ALA A 81 -16.27 -12.09 2.87
N GLU A 82 -16.36 -13.09 1.99
CA GLU A 82 -16.16 -14.51 2.28
C GLU A 82 -14.76 -14.82 2.80
N LEU A 83 -13.77 -14.00 2.43
CA LEU A 83 -12.36 -14.20 2.77
C LEU A 83 -11.96 -13.47 4.05
N LEU A 84 -12.82 -12.56 4.53
CA LEU A 84 -12.48 -11.60 5.58
C LEU A 84 -12.94 -12.04 6.97
N GLY A 85 -13.76 -13.08 7.09
CA GLY A 85 -14.21 -13.60 8.39
C GLY A 85 -14.76 -12.50 9.28
N ASN A 86 -14.11 -12.25 10.43
CA ASN A 86 -14.50 -11.19 11.38
C ASN A 86 -14.36 -9.77 10.82
N LEU A 87 -13.54 -9.56 9.79
CA LEU A 87 -13.37 -8.26 9.13
C LEU A 87 -14.50 -7.93 8.15
N ARG A 88 -15.48 -8.83 7.98
CA ARG A 88 -16.66 -8.60 7.12
C ARG A 88 -17.50 -7.40 7.55
N HIS A 89 -17.55 -7.11 8.85
CA HIS A 89 -18.44 -6.08 9.40
C HIS A 89 -17.69 -4.87 9.93
N THR A 90 -16.46 -5.03 10.38
CA THR A 90 -15.64 -3.93 10.91
C THR A 90 -14.17 -4.14 10.59
N ALA A 91 -13.46 -3.04 10.34
CA ALA A 91 -12.01 -3.05 10.32
C ALA A 91 -11.51 -2.70 11.72
N SER A 92 -10.70 -3.58 12.33
CA SER A 92 -10.06 -3.30 13.61
C SER A 92 -8.96 -2.23 13.49
N LEU A 93 -8.34 -2.15 12.30
CA LEU A 93 -7.26 -1.22 12.01
C LEU A 93 -7.12 -1.04 10.49
N VAL A 94 -6.89 0.20 10.04
CA VAL A 94 -6.52 0.54 8.67
C VAL A 94 -5.21 1.32 8.73
N GLN A 95 -4.22 0.91 7.95
CA GLN A 95 -2.90 1.55 7.93
C GLN A 95 -2.43 1.79 6.50
N TRP A 96 -1.77 2.92 6.32
CA TRP A 96 -1.05 3.27 5.10
C TRP A 96 0.44 3.23 5.41
N GLY A 97 1.21 2.49 4.61
CA GLY A 97 2.65 2.38 4.83
C GLY A 97 3.41 1.96 3.58
N GLY A 98 4.73 1.97 3.69
CA GLY A 98 5.63 1.35 2.73
C GLY A 98 6.44 0.27 3.43
N GLN A 99 6.78 -0.80 2.72
CA GLN A 99 7.63 -1.87 3.23
C GLN A 99 8.91 -1.94 2.40
N VAL A 100 10.05 -2.03 3.09
CA VAL A 100 11.36 -2.26 2.47
C VAL A 100 11.92 -3.56 3.03
N TYR A 101 12.30 -4.47 2.14
CA TYR A 101 12.95 -5.73 2.51
C TYR A 101 14.44 -5.65 2.19
N SER A 102 15.27 -6.18 3.10
CA SER A 102 16.70 -6.43 2.87
C SER A 102 17.17 -7.60 3.72
N ASP A 103 17.98 -8.47 3.11
CA ASP A 103 18.62 -9.64 3.72
C ASP A 103 19.76 -9.27 4.70
N LYS A 104 20.26 -8.03 4.60
CA LYS A 104 21.30 -7.46 5.47
C LYS A 104 20.76 -6.83 6.76
N VAL A 105 19.44 -6.71 6.90
CA VAL A 105 18.81 -6.17 8.11
C VAL A 105 19.27 -6.96 9.33
N LYS A 106 19.85 -6.26 10.32
CA LYS A 106 20.43 -6.81 11.57
C LYS A 106 21.68 -7.69 11.40
N LYS A 107 22.23 -7.86 10.19
CA LYS A 107 23.47 -8.60 9.94
C LYS A 107 24.66 -7.67 9.69
N ASP A 108 24.56 -6.82 8.67
CA ASP A 108 25.65 -5.91 8.26
C ASP A 108 25.10 -4.52 7.87
N PRO A 109 25.41 -3.45 8.63
CA PRO A 109 25.10 -2.08 8.22
C PRO A 109 26.02 -1.58 7.09
N PRO A 110 25.54 -0.72 6.16
CA PRO A 110 24.16 -0.26 6.04
C PRO A 110 23.25 -1.34 5.43
N HIS A 111 22.09 -1.51 6.05
CA HIS A 111 21.13 -2.55 5.72
C HIS A 111 20.45 -2.33 4.36
N THR A 112 20.21 -1.10 3.92
CA THR A 112 19.73 -0.80 2.56
C THR A 112 19.94 0.67 2.20
N SER A 113 20.17 0.97 0.92
CA SER A 113 20.11 2.32 0.35
C SER A 113 18.75 2.65 -0.27
N THR A 114 17.77 1.74 -0.14
CA THR A 114 16.43 1.91 -0.73
C THR A 114 15.68 3.02 0.01
N GLN A 115 15.16 3.98 -0.75
CA GLN A 115 14.53 5.20 -0.25
C GLN A 115 13.08 5.27 -0.73
N MET A 116 12.10 5.26 0.19
CA MET A 116 10.69 5.50 -0.16
C MET A 116 10.47 6.96 -0.57
N GLY A 117 9.69 7.20 -1.63
CA GLY A 117 9.32 8.55 -2.06
C GLY A 117 10.52 9.41 -2.43
N SER A 118 10.73 10.54 -1.73
CA SER A 118 11.85 11.45 -1.97
C SER A 118 13.15 11.05 -1.25
N GLY A 119 13.11 10.02 -0.40
CA GLY A 119 14.25 9.60 0.42
C GLY A 119 14.58 10.50 1.62
N ALA A 120 13.86 11.61 1.79
CA ALA A 120 13.97 12.47 2.96
C ALA A 120 13.00 12.02 4.08
N ALA A 121 13.44 12.10 5.33
CA ALA A 121 12.59 11.84 6.48
C ALA A 121 11.50 12.92 6.66
N ALA A 122 10.43 12.57 7.38
CA ALA A 122 9.25 13.42 7.55
C ALA A 122 9.56 14.78 8.21
N ASP A 123 10.64 14.87 8.98
CA ASP A 123 11.14 16.09 9.62
C ASP A 123 11.57 17.18 8.62
N ARG A 124 11.87 16.80 7.38
CA ARG A 124 12.29 17.72 6.31
C ARG A 124 11.14 18.54 5.70
N ARG A 125 9.88 18.18 5.99
CA ARG A 125 8.66 18.94 5.65
C ARG A 125 8.42 19.14 4.13
N PHE A 126 7.42 19.98 3.82
CA PHE A 126 7.01 20.36 2.47
C PHE A 126 8.20 20.82 1.62
N GLY A 127 8.27 20.34 0.39
CA GLY A 127 9.37 20.56 -0.56
C GLY A 127 10.55 19.59 -0.40
N PHE A 128 10.57 18.72 0.60
CA PHE A 128 11.67 17.77 0.83
C PHE A 128 11.17 16.36 1.12
N ALA A 129 10.30 16.19 2.11
CA ALA A 129 9.77 14.90 2.51
C ALA A 129 8.66 14.41 1.57
N CYS A 130 8.59 13.09 1.37
CA CYS A 130 7.39 12.41 0.90
C CYS A 130 6.56 12.01 2.12
N TYR A 131 5.25 12.25 2.07
CA TYR A 131 4.32 11.81 3.11
C TYR A 131 3.21 10.95 2.49
N MET A 132 2.56 10.20 3.37
CA MET A 132 1.31 9.49 3.08
C MET A 132 0.24 10.00 4.05
#